data_AF-A0A4R8BD97-F1
#
_entry.id   AF-A0A4R8BD97-F1
#
_cell.length_a   1.000
_cell.length_b   1.000
_cell.length_c   1.000
_cell.angle_alpha   90.00
_cell.angle_beta   90.00
_cell.angle_gamma   90.00
#
_symmetry.space_group_name_H-M   'P 1'
#
loop_
_entity.id
_entity.type
_entity.pdbx_description
1 polymer ?
#
loop_
_entity_poly.entity_id
_entity_poly.type
_entity_poly.pdbx_seq_one_letter_code
_entity_poly.pdbx_strand_id
1 'polypeptide(L)'
;MIKTKTAFIIFIVLLLFAFPYSIILSSFDSDFLSSIIPGWNTTIYPSGAVVKFFILLFVCIFLWELSKISTDVSVKKAIIYFLLTIPAILAAKLNLYEIFNFNSDNPENLIVHIKVITFITVFINTIFYLGQILFWIYYKKQQKLT
;
A
#
# COMPACT_ATOMS: atom_id res chain seq x y z
N MET A 1 -21.49 1.96 -15.11
CA MET A 1 -20.39 0.97 -15.16
C MET A 1 -19.14 1.68 -15.59
N ILE A 2 -17.95 1.23 -15.18
CA ILE A 2 -16.69 1.81 -15.67
C ILE A 2 -16.00 0.75 -16.51
N LYS A 3 -15.33 1.21 -17.58
CA LYS A 3 -14.52 0.29 -18.38
C LYS A 3 -13.39 -0.26 -17.51
N THR A 4 -13.16 -1.57 -17.59
CA THR A 4 -12.10 -2.22 -16.81
C THR A 4 -10.72 -1.61 -17.09
N LYS A 5 -10.49 -1.14 -18.32
CA LYS A 5 -9.29 -0.39 -18.71
C LYS A 5 -9.10 0.90 -17.91
N THR A 6 -10.17 1.63 -17.62
CA THR A 6 -10.12 2.85 -16.80
C THR A 6 -9.76 2.52 -15.36
N ALA A 7 -10.37 1.47 -14.79
CA ALA A 7 -10.02 1.00 -13.45
C ALA A 7 -8.54 0.58 -13.38
N PHE A 8 -8.05 -0.16 -14.37
CA PHE A 8 -6.65 -0.55 -14.46
C PHE A 8 -5.70 0.66 -14.47
N ILE A 9 -5.99 1.69 -15.28
CA ILE A 9 -5.17 2.91 -15.32
C ILE A 9 -5.13 3.61 -13.96
N ILE A 10 -6.28 3.71 -13.27
CA ILE A 10 -6.34 4.31 -11.93
C ILE A 10 -5.43 3.54 -10.95
N PHE A 11 -5.47 2.20 -10.99
CA PHE A 11 -4.61 1.38 -10.13
C PHE A 11 -3.14 1.44 -10.49
N ILE A 12 -2.78 1.62 -11.77
CA ILE A 12 -1.40 1.91 -12.18
C ILE A 12 -0.92 3.23 -11.59
N VAL A 13 -1.72 4.30 -11.70
CA VAL A 13 -1.36 5.60 -11.12
C VAL A 13 -1.16 5.45 -9.62
N LEU A 14 -2.07 4.73 -8.95
CA LEU A 14 -1.99 4.45 -7.52
C LEU A 14 -0.74 3.61 -7.16
N LEU A 15 -0.35 2.65 -8.00
CA LEU A 15 0.88 1.86 -7.87
C LEU A 15 2.13 2.74 -7.96
N LEU A 16 2.18 3.69 -8.90
CA LEU A 16 3.27 4.66 -9.02
C LEU A 16 3.38 5.55 -7.78
N PHE A 17 2.26 5.90 -7.16
CA PHE A 17 2.25 6.61 -5.88
C PHE A 17 2.75 5.73 -4.74
N ALA A 18 2.33 4.47 -4.69
CA ALA A 18 2.78 3.49 -3.69
C ALA A 18 4.24 3.04 -3.87
N PHE A 19 4.85 3.36 -5.01
CA PHE A 19 6.22 3.00 -5.30
C PHE A 19 7.15 3.50 -4.19
N PRO A 20 7.97 2.61 -3.59
CA PRO A 20 8.83 2.97 -2.48
C PRO A 20 10.08 3.69 -2.99
N TYR A 21 9.94 4.94 -3.43
CA TYR A 21 11.05 5.77 -3.93
C TYR A 21 12.19 5.90 -2.91
N SER A 22 11.87 5.82 -1.62
CA SER A 22 12.86 5.77 -0.55
C SER A 22 13.83 4.60 -0.71
N ILE A 23 13.40 3.44 -1.25
CA ILE A 23 14.30 2.32 -1.56
C ILE A 23 15.26 2.69 -2.67
N ILE A 24 14.79 3.32 -3.76
CA ILE A 24 15.68 3.75 -4.84
C ILE A 24 16.72 4.72 -4.31
N LEU A 25 16.28 5.76 -3.59
CA LEU A 25 17.17 6.78 -3.04
C LEU A 25 18.20 6.15 -2.08
N SER A 26 17.73 5.32 -1.15
CA SER A 26 18.60 4.61 -0.21
C SER A 26 19.41 3.49 -0.84
N SER A 27 19.11 3.02 -2.06
CA SER A 27 19.96 2.05 -2.78
C SER A 27 21.08 2.73 -3.55
N PHE A 28 20.93 4.03 -3.87
CA PHE A 28 22.02 4.83 -4.44
C PHE A 28 22.99 5.32 -3.37
N ASP A 29 22.50 5.56 -2.15
CA ASP A 29 23.32 6.00 -1.00
C ASP A 29 23.75 4.86 -0.07
N SER A 30 23.33 3.61 -0.31
CA SER A 30 23.72 2.49 0.56
C SER A 30 25.00 1.80 0.11
N ASP A 31 25.83 1.47 1.11
CA ASP A 31 26.96 0.55 0.97
C ASP A 31 26.51 -0.91 0.76
N PHE A 32 25.31 -1.15 0.21
CA PHE A 32 24.68 -2.47 0.22
C PHE A 32 25.44 -3.50 -0.61
N LEU A 33 26.10 -3.06 -1.68
CA LEU A 33 26.94 -3.89 -2.55
C LEU A 33 28.45 -3.75 -2.25
N SER A 34 28.84 -2.75 -1.45
CA SER A 34 30.25 -2.43 -1.14
C SER A 34 30.69 -2.87 0.25
N SER A 35 29.77 -3.15 1.18
CA SER A 35 30.14 -3.49 2.56
C SER A 35 30.68 -4.92 2.65
N ILE A 36 31.96 -5.03 2.98
CA ILE A 36 32.68 -6.30 3.21
C ILE A 36 32.48 -6.79 4.66
N ILE A 37 32.02 -5.91 5.56
CA ILE A 37 31.91 -6.17 6.99
C ILE A 37 30.48 -6.57 7.34
N PRO A 38 30.23 -7.84 7.73
CA PRO A 38 28.90 -8.28 8.14
C PRO A 38 28.46 -7.52 9.42
N GLY A 39 27.31 -6.83 9.35
CA GLY A 39 26.69 -6.15 10.50
C GLY A 39 26.61 -4.62 10.41
N TRP A 40 27.28 -3.97 9.45
CA TRP A 40 27.20 -2.51 9.23
C TRP A 40 26.12 -2.08 8.24
N ASN A 41 25.51 -3.04 7.55
CA ASN A 41 24.44 -2.80 6.59
C ASN A 41 23.07 -2.82 7.32
N THR A 42 22.87 -1.92 8.28
CA THR A 42 21.65 -1.81 9.10
C THR A 42 20.64 -0.80 8.54
N THR A 43 20.61 -0.61 7.23
CA THR A 43 19.59 0.23 6.59
C THR A 43 18.25 -0.51 6.66
N ILE A 44 17.46 -0.20 7.70
CA ILE A 44 16.12 -0.77 7.90
C ILE A 44 15.18 -0.11 6.90
N TYR A 45 14.99 -0.77 5.76
CA TYR A 45 14.02 -0.34 4.76
C TYR A 45 12.60 -0.40 5.34
N PRO A 46 11.72 0.56 5.01
CA PRO A 46 10.31 0.54 5.44
C PRO A 46 9.57 -0.63 4.78
N SER A 47 9.69 -1.82 5.38
CA SER A 47 9.21 -3.11 4.87
C SER A 47 7.72 -3.10 4.53
N GLY A 48 6.91 -2.38 5.30
CA GLY A 48 5.47 -2.26 5.09
C GLY A 48 5.09 -1.59 3.77
N ALA A 49 5.85 -0.59 3.30
CA ALA A 49 5.60 0.06 2.02
C ALA A 49 5.91 -0.88 0.84
N VAL A 50 6.99 -1.67 0.96
CA VAL A 50 7.42 -2.65 -0.05
C VAL A 50 6.36 -3.74 -0.24
N VAL A 51 5.87 -4.29 0.87
CA VAL A 51 4.83 -5.32 0.85
C VAL A 51 3.55 -4.79 0.18
N LYS A 52 3.11 -3.59 0.55
CA LYS A 52 1.93 -2.95 -0.06
C LYS A 52 2.13 -2.73 -1.56
N PHE A 53 3.32 -2.30 -1.99
CA PHE A 53 3.66 -2.12 -3.40
C PHE A 53 3.51 -3.42 -4.20
N PHE A 54 4.09 -4.53 -3.74
CA PHE A 54 3.96 -5.82 -4.42
C PHE A 54 2.51 -6.30 -4.51
N ILE A 55 1.73 -6.12 -3.44
CA ILE A 55 0.31 -6.45 -3.43
C ILE A 55 -0.45 -5.65 -4.50
N LEU A 56 -0.22 -4.33 -4.57
CA LEU A 56 -0.82 -3.48 -5.61
C LEU A 56 -0.37 -3.85 -7.01
N LEU A 57 0.87 -4.31 -7.18
CA LEU A 57 1.39 -4.80 -8.46
C LEU A 57 0.62 -6.04 -8.92
N PHE A 58 0.40 -7.01 -8.03
CA PHE A 58 -0.44 -8.18 -8.34
C PHE A 58 -1.87 -7.78 -8.72
N VAL A 59 -2.46 -6.83 -8.01
CA VAL A 59 -3.80 -6.31 -8.34
C VAL A 59 -3.82 -5.71 -9.74
N CYS A 60 -2.80 -4.94 -10.12
CA CYS A 60 -2.70 -4.37 -11.45
C CYS A 60 -2.63 -5.48 -12.52
N ILE A 61 -1.86 -6.54 -12.29
CA ILE A 61 -1.79 -7.70 -13.19
C ILE A 61 -3.17 -8.34 -13.35
N PHE A 62 -3.88 -8.60 -12.26
CA PHE A 62 -5.21 -9.19 -12.31
C PHE A 62 -6.25 -8.28 -12.96
N LEU A 63 -6.20 -6.96 -12.73
CA LEU A 63 -7.05 -6.00 -13.43
C LEU A 63 -6.75 -5.95 -14.92
N TRP A 64 -5.49 -6.09 -15.33
CA TRP A 64 -5.10 -6.15 -16.72
C TRP A 64 -5.67 -7.38 -17.41
N GLU A 65 -5.56 -8.56 -16.80
CA GLU A 65 -6.19 -9.78 -17.30
C GLU A 65 -7.71 -9.61 -17.41
N LEU A 66 -8.34 -9.09 -16.36
CA LEU A 66 -9.78 -8.87 -16.34
C LEU A 66 -10.21 -7.85 -17.41
N SER A 67 -9.34 -6.90 -17.78
CA SER A 67 -9.61 -5.94 -18.86
C SER A 67 -9.62 -6.54 -20.26
N LYS A 68 -9.03 -7.73 -20.45
CA LYS A 68 -9.08 -8.49 -21.70
C LYS A 68 -10.37 -9.31 -21.82
N ILE A 69 -10.94 -9.71 -20.69
CA ILE A 69 -12.06 -10.66 -20.60
C ILE A 69 -13.39 -9.94 -20.40
N SER A 70 -13.42 -8.92 -19.54
CA SER A 70 -14.61 -8.17 -19.17
C SER A 70 -14.45 -6.70 -19.56
N THR A 71 -15.40 -6.17 -20.32
CA THR A 71 -15.41 -4.76 -20.73
C THR A 71 -15.74 -3.83 -19.56
N ASP A 72 -16.53 -4.30 -18.59
CA ASP A 72 -17.14 -3.45 -17.57
C ASP A 72 -16.99 -3.99 -16.15
N VAL A 73 -16.55 -3.09 -15.27
CA VAL A 73 -16.55 -3.27 -13.82
C VAL A 73 -17.66 -2.42 -13.22
N SER A 74 -18.34 -2.95 -12.19
CA SER A 74 -19.33 -2.15 -11.49
C SER A 74 -18.64 -1.03 -10.71
N VAL A 75 -19.09 0.20 -10.96
CA VAL A 75 -18.49 1.42 -10.37
C VAL A 75 -18.46 1.34 -8.84
N LYS A 76 -19.55 0.83 -8.24
CA LYS A 76 -19.66 0.66 -6.79
C LYS A 76 -18.52 -0.20 -6.23
N LYS A 77 -18.19 -1.33 -6.87
CA LYS A 77 -17.13 -2.23 -6.40
C LYS A 77 -15.74 -1.61 -6.56
N ALA A 78 -15.51 -0.93 -7.68
CA ALA A 78 -14.25 -0.23 -7.91
C ALA A 78 -14.02 0.90 -6.90
N ILE A 79 -15.06 1.70 -6.60
CA ILE A 79 -14.98 2.76 -5.59
C ILE A 79 -14.71 2.18 -4.20
N ILE A 80 -15.43 1.12 -3.80
CA ILE A 80 -15.21 0.47 -2.50
C ILE A 80 -13.77 -0.01 -2.40
N TYR A 81 -13.27 -0.71 -3.42
CA TYR A 81 -11.90 -1.20 -3.42
C TYR A 81 -10.87 -0.06 -3.37
N PHE A 82 -11.09 1.00 -4.14
CA PHE A 82 -10.24 2.19 -4.13
C PHE A 82 -10.22 2.87 -2.76
N LEU A 83 -11.38 3.04 -2.12
CA LEU A 83 -11.53 3.65 -0.80
C LEU A 83 -10.85 2.81 0.31
N LEU A 84 -10.84 1.49 0.18
CA LEU A 84 -10.14 0.59 1.11
C LEU A 84 -8.62 0.60 0.89
N THR A 85 -8.15 1.00 -0.30
CA THR A 85 -6.74 0.90 -0.69
C THR A 85 -5.98 2.21 -0.49
N ILE A 86 -6.58 3.37 -0.81
CA ILE A 86 -5.92 4.68 -0.71
C ILE A 86 -5.37 4.98 0.68
N PRO A 87 -6.14 4.83 1.79
CA PRO A 87 -5.68 5.27 3.10
C PRO A 87 -4.37 4.59 3.51
N ALA A 88 -4.20 3.33 3.12
CA ALA A 88 -3.00 2.56 3.42
C ALA A 88 -1.78 2.92 2.59
N ILE A 89 -1.99 3.47 1.39
CA ILE A 89 -0.92 4.00 0.55
C ILE A 89 -0.48 5.36 1.07
N LEU A 90 -1.43 6.23 1.44
CA LEU A 90 -1.12 7.53 2.03
C LEU A 90 -0.39 7.37 3.37
N ALA A 91 -0.89 6.50 4.25
CA ALA A 91 -0.24 6.20 5.53
C ALA A 91 1.14 5.54 5.38
N ALA A 92 1.45 4.92 4.24
CA ALA A 92 2.79 4.40 3.98
C ALA A 92 3.80 5.52 3.63
N LYS A 93 3.33 6.70 3.22
CA LYS A 93 4.18 7.87 2.94
C LYS A 93 4.20 8.89 4.05
N LEU A 94 3.10 9.00 4.79
CA LEU A 94 3.00 9.95 5.90
C LEU A 94 3.66 9.36 7.14
N ASN A 95 4.65 10.07 7.69
CA ASN A 95 5.16 9.76 9.00
C ASN A 95 4.12 10.20 10.04
N LEU A 96 3.29 9.26 10.52
CA LEU A 96 2.26 9.54 11.51
C LEU A 96 2.86 10.16 12.78
N TYR A 97 4.12 9.85 13.10
CA TYR A 97 4.83 10.44 14.23
C TYR A 97 5.07 11.95 14.05
N GLU A 98 5.34 12.42 12.84
CA GLU A 98 5.53 13.86 12.56
C GLU A 98 4.20 14.62 12.61
N ILE A 99 3.10 13.99 12.17
CA ILE A 99 1.78 14.63 12.13
C ILE A 99 1.24 14.93 13.52
N PHE A 100 1.54 14.08 14.50
CA PHE A 100 1.03 14.23 15.87
C PHE A 100 1.89 15.13 16.76
N ASN A 101 2.86 15.87 16.19
CA ASN A 101 3.69 16.89 16.85
C ASN A 101 4.19 16.46 18.25
N PHE A 102 5.21 15.59 18.26
CA PHE A 102 5.80 15.03 19.49
C PHE A 102 6.34 16.13 20.40
N ASN A 103 5.62 16.42 21.49
CA ASN A 103 6.19 17.17 22.61
C ASN A 103 6.57 16.17 23.72
N SER A 104 7.87 15.94 23.89
CA SER A 104 8.43 14.91 24.78
C SER A 104 8.32 15.23 26.27
N ASP A 105 7.80 16.41 26.62
CA ASP A 105 7.84 16.95 27.98
C ASP A 105 6.94 16.19 28.97
N ASN A 106 6.09 15.27 28.50
CA ASN A 106 5.23 14.48 29.37
C ASN A 106 5.18 12.99 28.96
N PRO A 107 5.80 12.07 29.72
CA PRO A 107 5.93 10.66 29.35
C PRO A 107 4.59 9.90 29.29
N GLU A 108 3.57 10.32 30.05
CA GLU A 108 2.23 9.73 29.97
C GLU A 108 1.56 10.02 28.62
N ASN A 109 1.71 11.24 28.11
CA ASN A 109 1.21 11.60 26.78
C ASN A 109 1.93 10.82 25.69
N LEU A 110 3.22 10.53 25.84
CA LEU A 110 3.99 9.71 24.91
C LEU A 110 3.40 8.31 24.72
N ILE A 111 3.02 7.64 25.81
CA ILE A 111 2.42 6.31 25.76
C ILE A 111 1.06 6.34 25.04
N VAL A 112 0.24 7.37 25.30
CA VAL A 112 -1.06 7.54 24.64
C VAL A 112 -0.89 7.77 23.14
N HIS A 113 0.05 8.63 22.72
CA HIS A 113 0.31 8.88 21.30
C HIS A 113 0.81 7.63 20.57
N ILE A 114 1.73 6.86 21.17
CA ILE A 114 2.19 5.59 20.59
C ILE A 114 1.02 4.62 20.41
N LYS A 115 0.13 4.50 21.39
CA LYS A 115 -1.08 3.65 21.29
C LYS A 115 -1.99 4.10 20.15
N VAL A 116 -2.23 5.40 20.01
CA VAL A 116 -3.06 5.97 18.93
C VAL A 116 -2.44 5.72 17.56
N ILE A 117 -1.15 6.01 17.38
CA ILE A 117 -0.44 5.77 16.11
C ILE A 117 -0.44 4.28 15.74
N THR A 118 -0.20 3.41 16.73
CA THR A 118 -0.24 1.96 16.54
C THR A 118 -1.64 1.50 16.14
N PHE A 119 -2.67 1.98 16.83
CA PHE A 119 -4.06 1.66 16.50
C PHE A 119 -4.44 2.09 15.09
N ILE A 120 -4.13 3.34 14.70
CA ILE A 120 -4.37 3.87 13.35
C ILE A 120 -3.65 3.00 12.31
N THR A 121 -2.38 2.65 12.56
CA THR A 121 -1.57 1.83 11.65
C THR A 121 -2.17 0.44 11.45
N VAL A 122 -2.56 -0.23 12.54
CA VAL A 122 -3.21 -1.55 12.49
C VAL A 122 -4.56 -1.47 11.78
N PHE A 123 -5.36 -0.46 12.08
CA PHE A 123 -6.67 -0.24 11.46
C PHE A 123 -6.55 -0.05 9.96
N ILE A 124 -5.68 0.86 9.51
CA ILE A 124 -5.45 1.15 8.10
C ILE A 124 -4.93 -0.09 7.35
N ASN A 125 -4.00 -0.85 7.94
CA ASN A 125 -3.51 -2.09 7.35
C ASN A 125 -4.62 -3.15 7.25
N THR A 126 -5.47 -3.27 8.26
CA THR A 126 -6.61 -4.20 8.25
C THR A 126 -7.59 -3.88 7.12
N ILE A 127 -7.94 -2.59 6.96
CA ILE A 127 -8.80 -2.11 5.87
C ILE A 127 -8.18 -2.44 4.50
N PHE A 128 -6.88 -2.23 4.35
CA PHE A 128 -6.18 -2.55 3.11
C PHE A 128 -6.29 -4.04 2.76
N TYR A 129 -5.95 -4.93 3.69
CA TYR A 129 -6.04 -6.38 3.45
C TYR A 129 -7.47 -6.83 3.16
N LEU A 130 -8.47 -6.28 3.86
CA LEU A 130 -9.88 -6.52 3.55
C LEU A 130 -10.23 -6.09 2.12
N GLY A 131 -9.74 -4.94 1.67
CA GLY A 131 -9.86 -4.49 0.29
C GLY A 131 -9.30 -5.51 -0.70
N GLN A 132 -8.11 -6.04 -0.45
CA GLN A 132 -7.48 -7.04 -1.31
C GLN A 132 -8.26 -8.36 -1.36
N ILE A 133 -8.77 -8.83 -0.23
CA ILE A 133 -9.61 -10.02 -0.16
C ILE A 133 -10.90 -9.82 -0.98
N LEU A 134 -11.56 -8.68 -0.83
CA LEU A 134 -12.77 -8.35 -1.60
C LEU A 134 -12.48 -8.29 -3.10
N PHE A 135 -11.35 -7.71 -3.50
CA PHE A 135 -10.90 -7.71 -4.90
C PHE A 135 -10.67 -9.12 -5.43
N TRP A 136 -10.00 -9.98 -4.66
CA TRP A 136 -9.74 -11.36 -5.05
C TRP A 136 -11.03 -12.17 -5.25
N ILE A 137 -12.00 -12.03 -4.34
CA ILE A 137 -13.32 -12.66 -4.46
C ILE A 137 -14.02 -12.19 -5.74
N TYR A 138 -13.95 -10.88 -6.03
CA TYR A 138 -14.53 -10.32 -7.24
C TYR A 138 -13.87 -10.86 -8.52
N TYR A 139 -12.53 -10.90 -8.54
CA TYR A 139 -11.75 -11.43 -9.65
C TYR A 139 -12.12 -12.88 -9.97
N LYS A 140 -12.10 -13.76 -8.95
CA LYS A 140 -12.48 -15.18 -9.12
C LYS A 140 -13.92 -15.35 -9.61
N LYS A 141 -14.85 -14.49 -9.16
CA LYS A 141 -16.24 -14.55 -9.61
C LYS A 141 -16.36 -14.20 -11.10
N GLN A 142 -15.62 -13.20 -11.58
CA GLN A 142 -15.65 -12.83 -13.00
C GLN A 142 -14.99 -13.87 -13.90
N GLN A 143 -13.87 -14.46 -13.46
CA GLN A 143 -13.23 -15.55 -14.21
C GLN A 143 -14.15 -16.77 -14.39
N LYS A 144 -14.97 -17.13 -13.40
CA LYS A 144 -15.91 -18.27 -13.51
C LYS A 144 -17.11 -18.00 -14.41
N LEU A 145 -17.42 -16.74 -14.69
CA LEU A 145 -18.57 -16.34 -15.51
C LEU A 145 -18.22 -16.20 -17.00
N THR A 146 -16.95 -16.35 -17.34
CA THR A 146 -16.44 -16.30 -18.72
C THR A 146 -16.05 -17.70 -19.17
#